data_AF-A0AAW2LVK3-F1
#
_entry.id   AF-A0AAW2LVK3-F1
#
_cell.length_a   1.000
_cell.length_b   1.000
_cell.length_c   1.000
_cell.angle_alpha   90.00
_cell.angle_beta   90.00
_cell.angle_gamma   90.00
#
_symmetry.space_group_name_H-M   'P 1'
#
loop_
_entity.id
_entity.type
_entity.pdbx_description
1 polymer ?
#
loop_
_entity_poly.entity_id
_entity_poly.type
_entity_poly.pdbx_seq_one_letter_code
_entity_poly.pdbx_strand_id
1 'polypeptide(L)'
;MNMRILFVENMSMVMISAPLNGNNWIMWSRSVWIALEGRDKLGFIDGSDLKPAEGFLNINNGRITDLIVRTWILNTISKEIVNAFLYASYARSLWVELEVRYGECDGPLLYKI
;
A
#
# COMPACT_ATOMS: atom_id res chain seq x y z
N MET A 1 -25.50 6.11 12.37
CA MET A 1 -24.10 6.50 12.57
C MET A 1 -23.25 5.59 11.70
N ASN A 2 -22.69 6.10 10.60
CA ASN A 2 -22.10 5.31 9.52
C ASN A 2 -20.69 4.80 9.91
N MET A 3 -20.58 3.51 10.29
CA MET A 3 -19.29 2.80 10.49
C MET A 3 -18.32 2.91 9.30
N ARG A 4 -18.84 3.27 8.12
CA ARG A 4 -18.08 3.45 6.88
C ARG A 4 -17.13 4.67 6.90
N ILE A 5 -17.36 5.65 7.76
CA ILE A 5 -16.57 6.90 7.83
C ILE A 5 -15.40 6.77 8.82
N LEU A 6 -15.60 6.11 9.97
CA LEU A 6 -14.56 5.93 10.99
C LEU A 6 -13.36 5.10 10.50
N PHE A 7 -13.58 4.17 9.56
CA PHE A 7 -12.52 3.35 9.00
C PHE A 7 -11.57 4.17 8.10
N VAL A 8 -12.12 5.13 7.35
CA VAL A 8 -11.36 6.01 6.46
C VAL A 8 -10.55 7.03 7.28
N GLU A 9 -11.16 7.61 8.32
CA GLU A 9 -10.51 8.62 9.18
C GLU A 9 -9.32 8.05 9.96
N ASN A 10 -9.38 6.77 10.34
CA ASN A 10 -8.28 6.13 11.06
C ASN A 10 -7.09 5.80 10.14
N MET A 11 -7.33 5.51 8.86
CA MET A 11 -6.28 5.23 7.86
C MET A 11 -5.48 6.47 7.44
N SER A 12 -6.08 7.67 7.52
CA SER A 12 -5.40 8.95 7.25
C SER A 12 -4.44 9.40 8.37
N MET A 13 -4.61 8.92 9.60
CA MET A 13 -3.88 9.45 10.75
C MET A 13 -2.41 9.01 10.85
N VAL A 14 -1.99 7.97 10.10
CA VAL A 14 -0.56 7.61 9.95
C VAL A 14 -0.05 8.11 8.60
N MET A 15 -0.10 9.43 8.44
CA MET A 15 0.96 10.32 7.92
C MET A 15 1.83 9.80 6.76
N ILE A 16 1.32 9.91 5.53
CA ILE A 16 2.18 10.09 4.36
C ILE A 16 2.32 11.60 4.16
N SER A 17 3.52 12.16 4.42
CA SER A 17 3.76 13.61 4.35
C SER A 17 3.62 14.17 2.94
N ALA A 18 3.87 13.35 1.92
CA ALA A 18 3.74 13.69 0.51
C ALA A 18 3.30 12.46 -0.31
N PRO A 19 2.35 12.59 -1.24
CA PRO A 19 1.98 11.52 -2.15
C PRO A 19 3.19 10.99 -2.94
N LEU A 20 3.15 9.73 -3.37
CA LEU A 20 4.17 9.19 -4.27
C LEU A 20 4.17 10.02 -5.55
N ASN A 21 5.30 10.61 -5.91
CA ASN A 21 5.46 11.47 -7.09
C ASN A 21 6.55 10.96 -8.05
N GLY A 22 7.06 9.76 -7.80
CA GLY A 22 8.09 9.09 -8.57
C GLY A 22 9.53 9.36 -8.11
N ASN A 23 9.76 10.38 -7.28
CA ASN A 23 11.10 10.75 -6.76
C ASN A 23 11.25 10.58 -5.25
N ASN A 24 10.21 10.10 -4.56
CA ASN A 24 10.16 9.98 -3.10
C ASN A 24 9.83 8.55 -2.64
N TRP A 25 10.24 7.55 -3.42
CA TRP A 25 9.89 6.16 -3.18
C TRP A 25 10.33 5.70 -1.79
N ILE A 26 11.57 5.95 -1.36
CA ILE A 26 12.07 5.47 -0.06
C ILE A 26 11.23 6.01 1.07
N MET A 27 10.97 7.33 1.07
CA MET A 27 10.18 7.96 2.13
C MET A 27 8.74 7.47 2.11
N TRP A 28 8.11 7.44 0.94
CA TRP A 28 6.71 7.04 0.79
C TRP A 28 6.49 5.56 1.14
N SER A 29 7.34 4.68 0.61
CA SER A 29 7.25 3.22 0.84
C SER A 29 7.47 2.88 2.31
N ARG A 30 8.41 3.54 2.99
CA ARG A 30 8.64 3.35 4.42
C ARG A 30 7.45 3.79 5.26
N SER A 31 6.81 4.91 4.91
CA SER A 31 5.60 5.37 5.60
C SER A 31 4.43 4.41 5.40
N VAL A 32 4.23 3.90 4.18
CA VAL A 32 3.22 2.87 3.89
C VAL A 32 3.48 1.59 4.69
N TRP A 33 4.73 1.13 4.73
CA TRP A 33 5.13 -0.06 5.48
C TRP A 33 4.76 0.05 6.96
N ILE A 34 5.19 1.13 7.63
CA ILE A 34 4.93 1.36 9.06
C ILE A 34 3.42 1.48 9.32
N ALA A 35 2.68 2.16 8.45
CA ALA A 35 1.24 2.35 8.60
C ALA A 35 0.44 1.03 8.50
N LEU A 36 0.90 0.09 7.67
CA LEU A 36 0.28 -1.23 7.53
C LEU A 36 0.71 -2.19 8.64
N GLU A 37 1.98 -2.13 9.06
CA GLU A 37 2.52 -2.90 10.19
C GLU A 37 1.77 -2.55 11.49
N GLY A 38 1.57 -1.27 11.78
CA GLY A 38 0.80 -0.82 12.96
C GLY A 38 -0.68 -1.20 12.96
N ARG A 39 -1.18 -1.81 11.88
CA ARG A 39 -2.59 -2.24 11.71
C ARG A 39 -2.74 -3.75 11.49
N ASP A 40 -1.65 -4.50 11.58
CA ASP A 40 -1.64 -5.93 11.28
C ASP A 40 -2.16 -6.22 9.85
N LYS A 41 -1.69 -5.42 8.88
CA LYS A 41 -2.05 -5.52 7.46
C LYS A 41 -0.84 -5.60 6.53
N LEU A 42 0.37 -5.67 7.09
CA LEU A 42 1.60 -5.74 6.31
C LEU A 42 1.63 -6.97 5.39
N GLY A 43 1.06 -8.08 5.86
CA GLY A 43 0.93 -9.34 5.13
C GLY A 43 0.33 -9.22 3.72
N PHE A 44 -0.56 -8.25 3.51
CA PHE A 44 -1.21 -8.00 2.22
C PHE A 44 -0.26 -7.44 1.16
N ILE A 45 0.84 -6.80 1.56
CA ILE A 45 1.81 -6.21 0.64
C ILE A 45 3.15 -6.92 0.64
N ASP A 46 3.59 -7.60 1.70
CA ASP A 46 4.86 -8.32 1.75
C ASP A 46 4.71 -9.81 1.37
N GLY A 47 3.48 -10.33 1.37
CA GLY A 47 3.15 -11.72 1.05
C GLY A 47 3.26 -12.70 2.23
N SER A 48 3.47 -12.20 3.46
CA SER A 48 3.52 -13.02 4.67
C SER A 48 2.13 -13.50 5.12
N ASP A 49 1.05 -12.79 4.77
CA ASP A 49 -0.33 -13.27 4.94
C ASP A 49 -0.68 -14.30 3.85
N LEU A 50 -0.16 -15.52 4.01
CA LEU A 50 -0.58 -16.67 3.21
C LEU A 50 -1.94 -17.19 3.71
N LYS A 51 -3.00 -16.51 3.25
CA LYS A 51 -4.43 -16.89 3.33
C LYS A 51 -5.04 -17.05 4.73
N PRO A 52 -6.26 -16.52 4.95
CA PRO A 52 -7.08 -16.97 6.07
C PRO A 52 -7.40 -18.46 5.92
N ALA A 53 -7.21 -19.21 6.99
CA ALA A 53 -7.62 -20.61 7.13
C ALA A 53 -9.05 -20.85 6.61
N GLU A 54 -9.22 -22.01 5.98
CA GLU A 54 -10.40 -22.47 5.22
C GLU A 54 -11.73 -22.16 5.91
N GLY A 55 -12.43 -21.12 5.42
CA GLY A 55 -13.78 -20.78 5.81
C GLY A 55 -14.35 -19.68 4.93
N PHE A 56 -15.58 -19.85 4.41
CA PHE A 56 -16.22 -18.89 3.49
C PHE A 56 -16.29 -17.45 4.05
N LEU A 57 -16.53 -17.30 5.36
CA LEU A 57 -16.53 -15.99 6.04
C LEU A 57 -15.13 -15.36 6.10
N ASN A 58 -14.09 -16.18 6.23
CA ASN A 58 -12.70 -15.73 6.35
C ASN A 58 -12.15 -15.28 4.98
N ILE A 59 -12.54 -15.99 3.91
CA ILE A 59 -12.18 -15.65 2.53
C ILE A 59 -12.79 -14.29 2.11
N ASN A 60 -14.05 -14.03 2.48
CA ASN A 60 -14.71 -12.77 2.13
C ASN A 60 -14.06 -11.57 2.84
N ASN A 61 -13.70 -11.74 4.12
CA ASN A 61 -13.00 -10.71 4.90
C ASN A 61 -11.59 -10.43 4.35
N GLY A 62 -10.86 -11.45 3.90
CA GLY A 62 -9.56 -11.29 3.26
C GLY A 62 -9.64 -10.47 1.97
N ARG A 63 -10.62 -10.76 1.08
CA ARG A 63 -10.82 -10.00 -0.16
C ARG A 63 -11.23 -8.55 0.08
N ILE A 64 -12.08 -8.30 1.06
CA ILE A 64 -12.48 -6.94 1.44
C ILE A 64 -11.28 -6.17 1.99
N THR A 65 -10.45 -6.81 2.81
CA THR A 65 -9.26 -6.18 3.37
C THR A 65 -8.22 -5.87 2.29
N ASP A 66 -7.97 -6.78 1.35
CA ASP A 66 -7.11 -6.52 0.19
C ASP A 66 -7.59 -5.32 -0.64
N LEU A 67 -8.89 -5.25 -0.94
CA LEU A 67 -9.48 -4.12 -1.66
C LEU A 67 -9.28 -2.79 -0.92
N ILE A 68 -9.44 -2.81 0.41
CA ILE A 68 -9.24 -1.66 1.28
C ILE A 68 -7.79 -1.20 1.24
N VAL A 69 -6.83 -2.11 1.43
CA VAL A 69 -5.39 -1.81 1.38
C VAL A 69 -5.02 -1.25 0.01
N ARG A 70 -5.50 -1.88 -1.07
CA ARG A 70 -5.25 -1.41 -2.44
C ARG A 70 -5.80 0.00 -2.67
N THR A 71 -7.05 0.25 -2.29
CA THR A 71 -7.69 1.57 -2.45
C THR A 71 -6.95 2.64 -1.65
N TRP A 72 -6.51 2.30 -0.44
CA TRP A 72 -5.73 3.21 0.39
C TRP A 72 -4.38 3.54 -0.24
N ILE A 73 -3.63 2.55 -0.73
CA ILE A 73 -2.35 2.78 -1.44
C ILE A 73 -2.58 3.66 -2.68
N LEU A 74 -3.61 3.39 -3.49
CA LEU A 74 -3.89 4.22 -4.67
C LEU A 74 -4.18 5.68 -4.31
N ASN A 75 -4.84 5.93 -3.18
CA ASN A 75 -5.15 7.28 -2.70
C ASN A 75 -3.92 8.05 -2.17
N THR A 76 -2.78 7.38 -1.98
CA THR A 76 -1.55 8.00 -1.51
C THR A 76 -0.54 8.22 -2.63
N ILE A 77 -0.94 7.94 -3.87
CA ILE A 77 -0.17 8.19 -5.09
C ILE A 77 -0.64 9.50 -5.72
N SER A 78 0.28 10.28 -6.29
CA SER A 78 -0.09 11.54 -6.95
C SER A 78 -0.97 11.30 -8.19
N LYS A 79 -1.85 12.27 -8.48
CA LYS A 79 -2.85 12.16 -9.55
C LYS A 79 -2.21 12.01 -10.94
N GLU A 80 -0.99 12.51 -11.10
CA GLU A 80 -0.22 12.48 -12.33
C GLU A 80 0.19 11.05 -12.71
N ILE A 81 0.42 10.17 -11.73
CA ILE A 81 0.96 8.82 -11.97
C ILE A 81 0.02 7.68 -11.56
N VAL A 82 -1.01 7.94 -10.75
CA VAL A 82 -1.91 6.89 -10.21
C VAL A 82 -2.62 6.06 -11.30
N ASN A 83 -2.90 6.66 -12.46
CA ASN A 83 -3.61 5.99 -13.56
C ASN A 83 -2.87 4.74 -14.08
N ALA A 84 -1.54 4.69 -13.96
CA ALA A 84 -0.75 3.53 -14.36
C ALA A 84 -1.03 2.28 -13.50
N PHE A 85 -1.58 2.46 -12.30
CA PHE A 85 -1.68 1.42 -11.27
C PHE A 85 -3.12 0.97 -10.96
N LEU A 86 -4.13 1.61 -11.57
CA LEU A 86 -5.56 1.37 -11.27
C LEU A 86 -6.01 -0.08 -11.53
N TYR A 87 -5.32 -0.81 -12.41
CA TYR A 87 -5.69 -2.15 -12.83
C TYR A 87 -5.02 -3.27 -12.02
N ALA A 88 -4.21 -2.94 -11.01
CA ALA A 88 -3.58 -3.93 -10.15
C ALA A 88 -4.64 -4.78 -9.43
N SER A 89 -4.61 -6.09 -9.59
CA SER A 89 -5.67 -6.99 -9.12
C SER A 89 -5.67 -7.22 -7.60
N TYR A 90 -4.52 -7.06 -6.94
CA TYR A 90 -4.31 -7.28 -5.51
C TYR A 90 -3.35 -6.23 -4.94
N ALA A 91 -3.40 -6.00 -3.62
CA ALA A 91 -2.49 -5.09 -2.92
C ALA A 91 -1.01 -5.48 -3.12
N ARG A 92 -0.70 -6.78 -3.05
CA ARG A 92 0.66 -7.29 -3.33
C ARG A 92 1.11 -6.98 -4.75
N SER A 93 0.24 -7.19 -5.75
CA SER A 93 0.58 -6.90 -7.15
C SER A 93 0.83 -5.41 -7.36
N LEU A 94 0.01 -4.56 -6.75
CA LEU A 94 0.20 -3.10 -6.76
C LEU A 94 1.55 -2.72 -6.14
N TRP A 95 1.87 -3.26 -4.97
CA TRP A 95 3.12 -2.99 -4.26
C TRP A 95 4.35 -3.34 -5.10
N VAL A 96 4.38 -4.55 -5.66
CA VAL A 96 5.49 -5.02 -6.52
C VAL A 96 5.64 -4.14 -7.76
N GLU A 97 4.55 -3.73 -8.39
CA GLU A 97 4.62 -2.86 -9.57
C GLU A 97 5.21 -1.48 -9.24
N LEU A 98 4.83 -0.91 -8.09
CA LEU A 98 5.39 0.36 -7.62
C LEU A 98 6.88 0.23 -7.27
N GLU A 99 7.27 -0.87 -6.63
CA GLU A 99 8.65 -1.17 -6.27
C GLU A 99 9.53 -1.35 -7.52
N VAL A 100 9.07 -2.09 -8.52
CA VAL A 100 9.79 -2.25 -9.80
C VAL A 100 9.94 -0.89 -10.51
N ARG A 101 8.92 -0.03 -10.44
CA ARG A 101 8.93 1.24 -11.19
C ARG A 101 9.73 2.35 -10.52
N TYR A 102 9.71 2.41 -9.19
CA TYR A 102 10.28 3.55 -8.45
C TYR A 102 11.35 3.13 -7.43
N GLY A 103 11.49 1.84 -7.13
CA GLY A 103 12.48 1.30 -6.20
C GLY A 103 13.92 1.52 -6.63
N GLU A 104 14.18 1.55 -7.94
CA GLU A 104 15.53 1.78 -8.48
C GLU A 104 15.89 3.27 -8.60
N CYS A 105 14.89 4.17 -8.72
CA CYS A 105 15.14 5.62 -8.90
C CYS A 105 15.70 6.32 -7.65
N ASP A 106 15.57 5.68 -6.48
CA ASP A 106 15.96 6.23 -5.18
C ASP A 106 17.14 5.44 -4.57
N GLY A 107 17.84 4.63 -5.38
CA GLY A 107 19.06 3.94 -4.95
C GLY A 107 20.13 4.94 -4.49
N PRO A 108 20.98 4.58 -3.50
CA PRO A 108 21.97 5.51 -2.99
C PRO A 108 22.84 6.02 -4.15
N LEU A 109 23.06 7.34 -4.17
CA LEU A 109 24.25 7.96 -4.75
C LEU A 109 25.47 7.28 -4.09
N LEU A 110 25.81 6.10 -4.59
CA LEU A 110 27.08 5.45 -4.36
C LEU A 110 28.10 6.34 -5.05
N TYR A 111 28.65 7.26 -4.25
CA TYR A 111 29.92 7.93 -4.46
C TYR A 111 30.88 6.96 -5.15
N LYS A 112 31.12 7.16 -6.45
CA LYS A 112 32.31 6.62 -7.08
C LYS A 112 33.46 7.52 -6.64
N ILE A 113 34.39 6.88 -5.93
CA ILE A 113 35.70 7.38 -5.51
C ILE A 113 36.47 7.92 -6.72
#